data_AF-A0A970FJE8-F1
#
_entry.id   AF-A0A970FJE8-F1
#
_cell.length_a   1.000
_cell.length_b   1.000
_cell.length_c   1.000
_cell.angle_alpha   90.00
_cell.angle_beta   90.00
_cell.angle_gamma   90.00
#
_symmetry.space_group_name_H-M   'P 1'
#
loop_
_entity.id
_entity.type
_entity.pdbx_description
1 polymer ?
#
loop_
_entity_poly.entity_id
_entity_poly.type
_entity_poly.pdbx_seq_one_letter_code
_entity_poly.pdbx_strand_id
1 'polypeptide(L)'
;MSEPAVARQRFDVFRIIKRKSGEGSLDALETLQKEQYLKELKESINDAYMEWQNSLANFESAEGKEMVDYYSYRIKASQIRYDYLLKKAKEAMNSDNKGQNPFNRIVIH
;
A
#
# COMPACT_ATOMS: atom_id res chain seq x y z
N MET A 1 -33.09 51.68 -36.75
CA MET A 1 -33.95 50.46 -36.84
C MET A 1 -33.06 49.26 -36.53
N SER A 2 -33.32 48.66 -35.37
CA SER A 2 -33.25 47.22 -35.01
C SER A 2 -32.06 46.34 -35.43
N GLU A 3 -31.31 45.94 -34.40
CA GLU A 3 -30.39 44.79 -34.24
C GLU A 3 -31.01 43.39 -34.58
N PRO A 4 -30.28 42.23 -34.58
CA PRO A 4 -29.12 41.95 -33.72
C PRO A 4 -27.92 41.16 -34.28
N ALA A 5 -26.81 41.41 -33.59
CA ALA A 5 -25.62 40.60 -33.51
C ALA A 5 -25.91 39.26 -32.81
N VAL A 6 -25.94 38.15 -33.54
CA VAL A 6 -25.92 36.79 -32.95
C VAL A 6 -24.93 35.92 -33.72
N ALA A 7 -23.65 36.28 -33.62
CA ALA A 7 -22.58 35.43 -34.12
C ALA A 7 -21.32 35.66 -33.30
N ARG A 8 -21.18 34.94 -32.17
CA ARG A 8 -19.91 34.59 -31.47
C ARG A 8 -20.20 34.20 -30.01
N GLN A 9 -20.87 33.08 -29.77
CA GLN A 9 -20.98 32.55 -28.41
C GLN A 9 -21.27 31.04 -28.38
N ARG A 10 -20.56 30.26 -29.22
CA ARG A 10 -20.74 28.79 -29.27
C ARG A 10 -19.45 27.98 -29.09
N PHE A 11 -18.32 28.61 -28.80
CA PHE A 11 -17.04 27.90 -28.65
C PHE A 11 -16.47 27.83 -27.22
N ASP A 12 -16.92 28.65 -26.27
CA ASP A 12 -16.32 28.68 -24.93
C ASP A 12 -16.99 27.76 -23.90
N VAL A 13 -18.27 27.42 -24.10
CA VAL A 13 -18.99 26.48 -23.22
C VAL A 13 -18.38 25.08 -23.30
N PHE A 14 -17.95 24.64 -24.49
CA PHE A 14 -17.31 23.33 -24.68
C PHE A 14 -15.94 23.23 -23.99
N ARG A 15 -15.21 24.34 -23.81
CA ARG A 15 -13.92 24.35 -23.09
C ARG A 15 -14.10 24.28 -21.56
N ILE A 16 -15.24 24.75 -21.05
CA ILE A 16 -15.60 24.72 -19.63
C ILE A 16 -16.21 23.36 -19.24
N ILE A 17 -17.01 22.74 -20.12
CA ILE A 17 -17.61 21.42 -19.86
C ILE A 17 -16.59 20.27 -19.98
N LYS A 18 -15.56 20.39 -20.82
CA LYS A 18 -14.53 19.35 -20.99
C LYS A 18 -13.55 19.24 -19.80
N ARG A 19 -13.57 20.20 -18.87
CA ARG A 19 -12.57 20.30 -17.78
C ARG A 19 -13.04 19.72 -16.43
N LYS A 20 -14.25 19.12 -16.35
CA LYS A 20 -14.84 18.67 -15.06
C LYS A 20 -15.06 17.16 -14.89
N SER A 21 -14.75 16.32 -15.88
CA SER A 21 -15.07 14.89 -15.83
C SER A 21 -13.88 13.92 -15.89
N GLY A 22 -12.65 14.41 -16.12
CA GLY A 22 -11.47 13.56 -16.31
C GLY A 22 -10.48 13.50 -15.14
N GLU A 23 -10.23 14.63 -14.47
CA GLU A 23 -9.11 14.74 -13.51
C GLU A 23 -9.45 14.18 -12.11
N GLY A 24 -10.68 14.35 -11.62
CA GLY A 24 -11.06 13.83 -10.29
C GLY A 24 -11.23 12.30 -10.21
N SER A 25 -11.41 11.64 -11.35
CA SER A 25 -11.63 10.19 -11.44
C SER A 25 -10.32 9.40 -11.34
N LEU A 26 -9.25 9.95 -11.91
CA LEU A 26 -7.91 9.33 -11.91
C LEU A 26 -7.26 9.44 -10.53
N ASP A 27 -7.32 10.62 -9.90
CA ASP A 27 -6.80 10.83 -8.54
C ASP A 27 -7.51 9.95 -7.50
N ALA A 28 -8.83 9.77 -7.64
CA ALA A 28 -9.60 8.90 -6.75
C ALA A 28 -9.23 7.42 -6.92
N LEU A 29 -9.01 6.97 -8.16
CA LEU A 29 -8.60 5.60 -8.44
C LEU A 29 -7.18 5.31 -7.90
N GLU A 30 -6.24 6.25 -8.10
CA GLU A 30 -4.88 6.15 -7.58
C GLU A 30 -4.87 6.11 -6.04
N THR A 31 -5.71 6.94 -5.40
CA THR A 31 -5.86 6.93 -3.93
C THR A 31 -6.37 5.58 -3.42
N LEU A 32 -7.42 5.02 -4.05
CA LEU A 32 -7.96 3.72 -3.67
C LEU A 32 -6.95 2.58 -3.86
N GLN A 33 -6.21 2.59 -4.97
CA GLN A 33 -5.15 1.61 -5.23
C GLN A 33 -4.04 1.70 -4.17
N LYS A 34 -3.66 2.91 -3.77
CA LYS A 34 -2.67 3.14 -2.72
C LYS A 34 -3.15 2.64 -1.36
N GLU A 35 -4.41 2.94 -0.98
CA GLU A 35 -4.99 2.45 0.26
C GLU A 35 -5.04 0.92 0.30
N GLN A 36 -5.45 0.29 -0.81
CA GLN A 36 -5.45 -1.16 -0.94
C GLN A 36 -4.03 -1.74 -0.81
N TYR A 37 -3.05 -1.16 -1.50
CA TYR A 37 -1.65 -1.56 -1.39
C TYR A 37 -1.12 -1.46 0.05
N LEU A 38 -1.41 -0.37 0.76
CA LEU A 38 -0.99 -0.20 2.16
C LEU A 38 -1.65 -1.23 3.09
N LYS A 39 -2.91 -1.59 2.83
CA LYS A 39 -3.61 -2.64 3.56
C LYS A 39 -2.95 -4.00 3.34
N GLU A 40 -2.72 -4.39 2.09
CA GLU A 40 -2.07 -5.66 1.72
C GLU A 40 -0.65 -5.75 2.29
N LEU A 41 0.10 -4.64 2.26
CA LEU A 41 1.43 -4.55 2.86
C LEU A 41 1.38 -4.77 4.38
N LYS A 42 0.42 -4.15 5.07
CA LYS A 42 0.22 -4.34 6.50
C LYS A 42 -0.12 -5.79 6.86
N GLU A 43 -1.04 -6.40 6.13
CA GLU A 43 -1.41 -7.81 6.30
C GLU A 43 -0.19 -8.72 6.07
N SER A 44 0.56 -8.48 4.99
CA SER A 44 1.78 -9.23 4.68
C SER A 44 2.85 -9.13 5.77
N ILE A 45 3.03 -7.96 6.38
CA ILE A 45 3.97 -7.75 7.50
C ILE A 45 3.54 -8.60 8.69
N ASN A 46 2.26 -8.56 9.04
CA ASN A 46 1.72 -9.34 10.16
C ASN A 46 1.87 -10.84 9.89
N ASP A 47 1.58 -11.30 8.69
CA ASP A 47 1.70 -12.71 8.31
C ASP A 47 3.16 -13.20 8.39
N ALA A 48 4.11 -12.40 7.88
CA ALA A 48 5.53 -12.74 7.98
C ALA A 48 6.01 -12.79 9.44
N TYR A 49 5.53 -11.88 10.29
CA TYR A 49 5.83 -11.88 11.71
C TYR A 49 5.26 -13.13 12.41
N MET A 50 3.99 -13.45 12.18
CA MET A 50 3.36 -14.64 12.76
C MET A 50 4.04 -15.92 12.28
N GLU A 51 4.41 -16.00 11.00
CA GLU A 51 5.17 -17.12 10.44
C GLU A 51 6.52 -17.29 11.14
N TRP A 52 7.21 -16.19 11.41
CA TRP A 52 8.48 -16.19 12.14
C TRP A 52 8.31 -16.66 13.58
N GLN A 53 7.37 -16.08 14.33
CA GLN A 53 7.10 -16.47 15.72
C GLN A 53 6.67 -17.94 15.84
N ASN A 54 5.79 -18.41 14.94
CA ASN A 54 5.37 -19.80 14.90
C ASN A 54 6.53 -20.74 14.58
N SER A 55 7.43 -20.34 13.67
CA SER A 55 8.60 -21.15 13.33
C SER A 55 9.60 -21.23 14.49
N LEU A 56 9.75 -20.15 15.28
CA LEU A 56 10.54 -20.16 16.51
C LEU A 56 9.93 -21.10 17.56
N ALA A 57 8.63 -20.96 17.84
CA ALA A 57 7.94 -21.82 18.81
C ALA A 57 8.01 -23.32 18.43
N ASN A 58 7.88 -23.63 17.13
CA ASN A 58 7.98 -25.01 16.66
C ASN A 58 9.43 -25.52 16.64
N PHE A 59 10.43 -24.64 16.48
CA PHE A 59 11.84 -25.02 16.56
C PHE A 59 12.21 -25.53 17.96
N GLU A 60 11.66 -24.95 19.01
CA GLU A 60 11.92 -25.36 20.40
C GLU A 60 11.50 -26.81 20.70
N SER A 61 10.46 -27.30 20.01
CA SER A 61 9.96 -28.67 20.13
C SER A 61 10.39 -29.58 18.96
N ALA A 62 11.29 -29.12 18.10
CA ALA A 62 11.72 -29.88 16.93
C ALA A 62 12.65 -31.05 17.34
N GLU A 63 12.21 -32.26 17.00
CA GLU A 63 12.99 -33.47 17.20
C GLU A 63 13.53 -34.01 15.87
N GLY A 64 14.77 -34.50 15.90
CA GLY A 64 15.44 -35.03 14.71
C GLY A 64 16.06 -33.93 13.84
N LYS A 65 17.12 -34.30 13.14
CA LYS A 65 17.94 -33.38 12.36
C LYS A 65 17.13 -32.68 11.25
N GLU A 66 16.21 -33.42 10.63
CA GLU A 66 15.38 -32.95 9.53
C GLU A 66 14.44 -31.82 9.96
N MET A 67 13.81 -31.94 11.14
CA MET A 67 12.90 -30.92 11.65
C MET A 67 13.67 -29.68 12.13
N VAL A 68 14.82 -29.89 12.78
CA VAL A 68 15.72 -28.79 13.17
C VAL A 68 16.19 -28.01 11.94
N ASP A 69 16.62 -28.69 10.88
CA ASP A 69 17.02 -28.05 9.63
C ASP A 69 15.83 -27.32 8.99
N TYR A 70 14.67 -27.96 8.89
CA TYR A 70 13.45 -27.37 8.34
C TYR A 70 13.06 -26.07 9.04
N TYR A 71 12.93 -26.08 10.37
CA TYR A 71 12.54 -24.88 11.11
C TYR A 71 13.65 -23.81 11.12
N SER A 72 14.93 -24.20 11.10
CA SER A 72 16.03 -23.24 10.90
C SER A 72 15.90 -22.47 9.60
N TYR A 73 15.57 -23.15 8.49
CA TYR A 73 15.32 -22.49 7.21
C TYR A 73 14.08 -21.59 7.26
N ARG A 74 12.98 -22.08 7.86
CA ARG A 74 11.73 -21.32 7.98
C ARG A 74 11.92 -20.03 8.79
N ILE A 75 12.64 -20.08 9.91
CA ILE A 75 12.97 -18.91 10.73
C ILE A 75 13.72 -17.88 9.90
N LYS A 76 14.81 -18.28 9.23
CA LYS A 76 15.61 -17.35 8.41
C LYS A 76 14.80 -16.75 7.26
N ALA A 77 14.01 -17.57 6.56
CA ALA A 77 13.20 -17.10 5.43
C ALA A 77 12.11 -16.11 5.86
N SER A 78 11.39 -16.41 6.93
CA SER A 78 10.33 -15.53 7.47
C SER A 78 10.89 -14.23 8.04
N GLN A 79 12.04 -14.27 8.72
CA GLN A 79 12.74 -13.07 9.18
C GLN A 79 13.16 -12.16 8.01
N ILE A 80 13.81 -12.72 6.97
CA ILE A 80 14.20 -11.96 5.77
C ILE A 80 12.97 -11.33 5.10
N ARG A 81 11.87 -12.09 5.00
CA ARG A 81 10.61 -11.60 4.43
C ARG A 81 10.03 -10.45 5.26
N TYR A 82 10.01 -10.58 6.58
CA TYR A 82 9.54 -9.54 7.49
C TYR A 82 10.37 -8.25 7.34
N ASP A 83 11.69 -8.34 7.37
CA ASP A 83 12.60 -7.19 7.22
C ASP A 83 12.42 -6.48 5.88
N TYR A 84 12.26 -7.25 4.80
CA TYR A 84 11.98 -6.71 3.47
C TYR A 84 10.66 -5.93 3.44
N LEU A 85 9.60 -6.47 4.03
CA LEU A 85 8.28 -5.82 4.06
C LEU A 85 8.30 -4.55 4.93
N LEU A 86 9.04 -4.55 6.05
CA LEU A 86 9.26 -3.35 6.85
C LEU A 86 10.00 -2.26 6.05
N LYS A 87 10.99 -2.64 5.25
CA LYS A 87 11.66 -1.71 4.33
C LYS A 87 10.66 -1.11 3.33
N LYS A 88 9.78 -1.94 2.76
CA LYS A 88 8.71 -1.47 1.85
C LYS A 88 7.74 -0.51 2.52
N ALA A 89 7.36 -0.78 3.77
CA ALA A 89 6.50 0.14 4.54
C ALA A 89 7.19 1.50 4.75
N LYS A 90 8.48 1.51 5.11
CA LYS A 90 9.26 2.74 5.23
C LYS A 90 9.36 3.51 3.91
N GLU A 91 9.60 2.81 2.81
CA GLU A 91 9.62 3.40 1.46
C GLU A 91 8.26 4.05 1.13
N ALA A 92 7.15 3.35 1.39
CA ALA A 92 5.80 3.85 1.16
C ALA A 92 5.48 5.09 2.03
N MET A 93 5.97 5.14 3.27
CA MET A 93 5.84 6.29 4.15
C MET A 93 6.67 7.50 3.69
N ASN A 94 7.90 7.29 3.24
CA ASN A 94 8.79 8.38 2.82
C ASN A 94 8.35 9.01 1.49
N SER A 95 7.65 8.26 0.64
CA SER A 95 6.94 8.82 -0.53
C SER A 95 5.71 9.65 -0.15
N ASP A 96 5.21 9.53 1.09
CA ASP A 96 4.05 10.24 1.62
C ASP A 96 4.50 11.41 2.51
N ASN A 97 5.03 12.47 1.89
CA ASN A 97 5.39 13.72 2.56
C ASN A 97 4.14 14.54 3.00
N LYS A 98 3.12 13.86 3.57
CA LYS A 98 1.89 14.41 4.16
C LYS A 98 1.48 13.65 5.44
N GLY A 99 2.40 13.54 6.40
CA GLY A 99 2.10 13.58 7.85
C GLY A 99 1.17 12.54 8.51
N GLN A 100 0.67 11.51 7.82
CA GLN A 100 -0.12 10.43 8.45
C GLN A 100 0.58 9.09 8.31
N ASN A 101 0.95 8.48 9.44
CA ASN A 101 1.63 7.18 9.51
C ASN A 101 0.60 6.04 9.74
N PRO A 102 0.22 5.27 8.71
CA PRO A 102 -0.73 4.16 8.85
C PRO A 102 -0.16 2.95 9.61
N PHE A 103 1.14 2.94 9.88
CA PHE A 103 1.86 1.86 10.57
C PHE A 103 2.20 2.20 12.03
N ASN A 104 1.81 3.38 12.55
CA ASN A 104 2.15 3.84 13.90
C ASN A 104 1.54 2.97 15.03
N ARG A 105 0.64 2.03 14.68
CA ARG A 105 0.04 1.06 15.60
C ARG A 105 0.75 -0.30 15.59
N ILE A 106 1.75 -0.50 14.73
CA ILE A 106 2.66 -1.66 14.76
C ILE A 106 3.82 -1.32 15.68
N VAL A 107 3.50 -0.95 16.92
CA VAL A 107 4.46 -0.98 18.03
C VAL A 107 4.21 -2.33 18.68
N ILE A 108 5.07 -3.28 18.38
CA ILE A 108 5.06 -4.61 18.97
C ILE A 108 5.77 -4.47 20.33
N HIS A 109 5.05 -4.77 21.42
CA HIS A 109 5.65 -5.04 22.73
C HIS A 109 6.36 -6.39 22.71
#